data_AF-A0A7V9UVI9-F1
#
_entry.id   AF-A0A7V9UVI9-F1
#
_cell.length_a   1.000
_cell.length_b   1.000
_cell.length_c   1.000
_cell.angle_alpha   90.00
_cell.angle_beta   90.00
_cell.angle_gamma   90.00
#
_symmetry.space_group_name_H-M   'P 1'
#
loop_
_entity.id
_entity.type
_entity.pdbx_description
1 polymer ?
#
loop_
_entity_poly.entity_id
_entity_poly.type
_entity_poly.pdbx_seq_one_letter_code
_entity_poly.pdbx_strand_id
1 'polypeptide(L)' 'MRGGSFLCSENYRTNYRVAGGSHSTPGTGLNNVGFRCVRDIDEIAR' A
#
# COMPACT_ATOMS: atom_id res chain seq x y z
N MET A 1 0.80 -0.82 5.23
CA MET A 1 0.45 -0.18 3.95
C MET A 1 1.69 0.49 3.37
N ARG A 2 1.86 0.44 2.05
CA ARG A 2 3.02 0.98 1.31
C ARG A 2 2.53 1.71 0.05
N GLY A 3 3.32 2.66 -0.46
CA GLY A 3 3.06 3.36 -1.72
C GLY A 3 2.27 4.68 -1.61
N GLY A 4 1.76 5.03 -0.43
CA GLY A 4 0.99 6.26 -0.24
C GLY A 4 -0.41 6.21 -0.85
N SER A 5 -1.03 7.38 -1.01
CA SER A 5 -2.35 7.55 -1.64
C SER A 5 -2.47 8.91 -2.33
N PHE A 6 -3.59 9.18 -2.99
CA PHE A 6 -3.87 10.47 -3.66
C PHE A 6 -3.93 11.69 -2.73
N LEU A 7 -3.87 11.48 -1.41
CA LEU A 7 -3.85 12.53 -0.38
C LEU A 7 -2.43 12.92 0.04
N CYS A 8 -1.40 12.21 -0.44
CA CYS A 8 -0.03 12.49 -0.05
C CYS A 8 0.49 13.79 -0.69
N SER A 9 1.28 14.55 0.08
CA SER A 9 1.89 15.82 -0.32
C SER A 9 3.18 16.03 0.47
N GLU A 10 4.11 16.81 -0.06
CA GLU A 10 5.39 17.09 0.57
C GLU A 10 5.25 17.77 1.94
N ASN A 11 4.26 18.66 2.09
CA ASN A 11 4.07 19.46 3.31
C ASN A 11 3.26 18.76 4.41
N TYR A 12 2.71 17.57 4.14
CA TYR A 12 1.87 16.85 5.10
C TYR A 12 2.31 15.42 5.30
N ARG A 13 2.42 14.66 4.19
CA ARG A 13 2.69 13.23 4.24
C ARG A 13 3.40 12.74 2.99
N THR A 14 4.66 12.36 3.17
CA THR A 14 5.57 11.92 2.10
C THR A 14 5.65 10.41 1.91
N ASN A 15 4.62 9.67 2.34
CA ASN A 15 4.59 8.20 2.28
C ASN A 15 4.43 7.62 0.87
N TYR A 16 4.35 8.47 -0.17
CA TYR A 16 4.45 8.08 -1.57
C TYR A 16 5.84 7.54 -1.94
N ARG A 17 6.88 7.86 -1.15
CA ARG A 17 8.24 7.37 -1.37
C ARG A 17 8.31 5.85 -1.13
N VAL A 18 9.17 5.15 -1.86
CA VAL A 18 9.32 3.68 -1.78
C VAL A 18 9.61 3.19 -0.36
N ALA A 19 10.46 3.90 0.38
CA ALA A 19 10.76 3.60 1.78
C ALA A 19 9.63 3.98 2.76
N GLY A 20 8.66 4.77 2.32
CA GLY A 20 7.51 5.22 3.12
C GLY A 20 6.56 4.09 3.48
N GLY A 21 5.92 4.18 4.64
CA GLY A 21 5.01 3.15 5.14
C GLY A 21 4.05 3.67 6.20
N SER A 22 2.95 2.95 6.41
CA SER A 22 2.01 3.19 7.50
C SER A 22 1.27 1.94 7.93
N HIS A 23 0.61 2.02 9.08
CA HIS A 23 -0.15 0.93 9.67
C HIS A 23 -1.57 1.39 10.03
N SER A 24 -2.49 0.43 10.08
CA SER A 24 -3.82 0.54 10.70
C SER A 24 -4.15 -0.82 11.30
N THR A 25 -5.19 -0.89 12.12
CA THR A 25 -5.71 -2.20 12.56
C THR A 25 -6.37 -2.93 11.37
N PRO A 26 -6.34 -4.28 11.32
CA PRO A 26 -6.83 -5.04 10.16
C PRO A 26 -8.31 -4.88 9.82
N GLY A 27 -9.15 -4.48 10.77
CA GLY A 27 -10.58 -4.25 10.56
C GLY A 27 -10.94 -2.85 10.04
N THR A 28 -9.96 -1.94 9.92
CA THR A 28 -10.20 -0.57 9.48
C THR A 28 -10.28 -0.49 7.95
N GLY A 29 -11.44 -0.09 7.44
CA GLY A 29 -11.62 0.31 6.04
C GLY A 29 -11.36 1.81 5.85
N LEU A 30 -10.60 2.16 4.80
CA LEU A 30 -10.26 3.53 4.43
C LEU A 30 -10.46 3.70 2.92
N ASN A 31 -10.98 4.83 2.48
CA ASN A 31 -11.26 5.10 1.05
C ASN A 31 -10.00 5.30 0.20
N ASN A 32 -8.83 5.48 0.83
CA ASN A 32 -7.56 5.76 0.19
C ASN A 32 -6.54 4.63 0.39
N VAL A 33 -7.00 3.44 0.80
CA VAL A 33 -6.17 2.25 1.04
C VAL A 33 -6.73 1.09 0.23
N GLY A 34 -5.87 0.47 -0.57
CA GLY A 34 -6.17 -0.77 -1.30
C GLY A 34 -5.09 -1.83 -1.07
N PHE A 35 -5.17 -2.92 -1.83
CA PHE A 35 -4.20 -4.00 -1.82
C PHE A 35 -3.91 -4.49 -3.23
N ARG A 36 -2.76 -5.15 -3.40
CA ARG A 36 -2.43 -5.91 -4.61
C ARG A 36 -2.04 -7.32 -4.20
N CYS A 37 -2.47 -8.29 -4.98
CA CYS A 37 -2.08 -9.68 -4.79
C CYS A 37 -0.72 -9.94 -5.47
N VAL A 38 -0.07 -11.02 -5.04
CA VAL A 38 1.10 -11.58 -5.69
C VAL A 38 0.86 -13.08 -5.86
N ARG A 39 1.53 -13.70 -6.83
CA ARG A 39 1.49 -15.14 -7.08
C ARG A 39 2.88 -15.61 -7.46
N ASP A 40 3.26 -16.79 -7.00
CA ASP A 40 4.53 -17.40 -7.35
C ASP A 40 4.50 -17.93 -8.78
N ILE A 41 5.62 -17.78 -9.49
CA ILE A 41 5.74 -18.18 -10.90
C ILE A 41 5.59 -19.71 -11.03
N ASP A 42 6.13 -20.47 -10.07
CA ASP A 42 6.05 -21.94 -10.03
C ASP A 42 4.60 -22.45 -9.94
N GLU A 43 3.67 -21.65 -9.41
CA GLU A 43 2.25 -22.01 -9.35
C GLU A 43 1.51 -21.77 -10.68
N ILE A 44 2.04 -20.92 -11.57
CA ILE A 44 1.45 -20.66 -12.88
C ILE A 44 1.92 -21.73 -13.89
N ALA A 45 3.14 -22.24 -13.71
CA ALA A 45 3.76 -23.20 -14.61
C ALA A 45 3.33 -24.67 -14.38
N ARG A 46 2.56 -24.95 -13.33
CA ARG A 46 1.84 -26.22 -13.13
C ARG A 46 0.50 -26.19 -13.85
#